data_AF-A0A973AU62-F1
#
_entry.id   AF-A0A973AU62-F1
#
_cell.length_a   1.000
_cell.length_b   1.000
_cell.length_c   1.000
_cell.angle_alpha   90.00
_cell.angle_beta   90.00
_cell.angle_gamma   90.00
#
_symmetry.space_group_name_H-M   'P 1'
#
loop_
_entity.id
_entity.type
_entity.pdbx_description
1 polymer ?
#
loop_
_entity_poly.entity_id
_entity_poly.type
_entity_poly.pdbx_seq_one_letter_code
_entity_poly.pdbx_strand_id
1 'polypeptide(L)'
;MKPPLESYQQMVEKKSPAEKKSAKGLNKSEEIRKLAKLMKERGEKPRPVVVVATLKKQGIDVSSPQVSMVLKRMGFRPRRRRKGGAVQSVSSAASARKPVSSRTGGISIEDLITAKRIVGQLGGTDRALAAIAALKRFES
;
A
#
# COMPACT_ATOMS: atom_id res chain seq x y z
N MET A 1 43.88 -43.97 -9.76
CA MET A 1 43.35 -43.94 -8.38
C MET A 1 42.18 -42.96 -8.33
N LYS A 2 40.95 -43.46 -8.17
CA LYS A 2 39.75 -42.65 -7.92
C LYS A 2 39.45 -42.73 -6.41
N PRO A 3 39.16 -41.63 -5.71
CA PRO A 3 38.85 -41.69 -4.28
C PRO A 3 37.53 -42.43 -4.02
N PRO A 4 37.33 -43.03 -2.82
CA PRO A 4 36.20 -43.89 -2.51
C PRO A 4 34.91 -43.07 -2.33
N LEU A 5 33.78 -43.62 -2.78
CA LEU A 5 32.45 -42.98 -2.78
C LEU A 5 31.85 -42.73 -1.37
N GLU A 6 32.56 -43.11 -0.29
CA GLU A 6 32.10 -42.96 1.09
C GLU A 6 32.22 -41.53 1.64
N SER A 7 32.99 -40.63 1.00
CA SER A 7 33.16 -39.24 1.47
C SER A 7 32.01 -38.30 1.09
N TYR A 8 31.00 -38.76 0.33
CA TYR A 8 29.84 -37.94 -0.02
C TYR A 8 28.68 -38.05 0.99
N GLN A 9 28.76 -38.98 1.95
CA GLN A 9 27.70 -39.17 2.94
C GLN A 9 27.80 -38.26 4.18
N GLN A 10 28.80 -37.37 4.28
CA GLN A 10 29.01 -36.52 5.46
C GLN A 10 28.86 -35.00 5.24
N MET A 11 28.25 -34.55 4.14
CA MET A 11 28.03 -33.10 3.89
C MET A 11 26.59 -32.69 3.60
N VAL A 12 25.60 -33.35 4.23
CA VAL A 12 24.21 -32.86 4.28
C VAL A 12 23.69 -32.83 5.71
N GLU A 13 24.52 -32.37 6.65
CA GLU A 13 24.07 -31.95 7.98
C GLU A 13 24.21 -30.43 8.13
N LYS A 14 23.26 -29.66 7.57
CA LYS A 14 23.06 -28.28 8.00
C LYS A 14 21.56 -27.93 8.08
N LYS A 15 21.10 -27.96 9.33
CA LYS A 15 20.01 -27.17 9.93
C LYS A 15 18.63 -27.24 9.27
N SER A 16 17.84 -28.19 9.75
CA SER A 16 16.39 -28.01 9.85
C SER A 16 16.07 -26.78 10.72
N PRO A 17 15.14 -25.90 10.32
CA PRO A 17 14.65 -24.87 11.22
C PRO A 17 13.83 -25.57 12.30
N ALA A 18 14.28 -25.43 13.54
CA ALA A 18 13.58 -25.88 14.72
C ALA A 18 12.14 -25.37 14.73
N GLU A 19 11.19 -26.26 14.45
CA GLU A 19 9.80 -26.10 14.84
C GLU A 19 9.74 -26.06 16.36
N LYS A 20 9.87 -24.85 16.91
CA LYS A 20 9.47 -24.60 18.29
C LYS A 20 7.96 -24.80 18.35
N LYS A 21 7.54 -25.98 18.79
CA LYS A 21 6.19 -26.28 19.29
C LYS A 21 5.79 -25.20 20.29
N SER A 22 5.10 -24.15 19.83
CA SER A 22 4.60 -23.13 20.75
C SER A 22 3.38 -23.70 21.44
N ALA A 23 3.53 -23.85 22.75
CA ALA A 23 2.58 -24.36 23.72
C ALA A 23 1.12 -23.97 23.41
N LYS A 24 0.29 -25.01 23.45
CA LYS A 24 -1.14 -25.00 23.68
C LYS A 24 -1.43 -24.13 24.91
N GLY A 25 -1.99 -22.93 24.72
CA GLY A 25 -2.42 -22.11 25.85
C GLY A 25 -2.91 -20.71 25.50
N LEU A 26 -2.33 -20.04 24.49
CA LEU A 26 -2.73 -18.68 24.14
C LEU A 26 -2.89 -18.55 22.62
N ASN A 27 -4.12 -18.30 22.16
CA ASN A 27 -4.36 -18.03 20.76
C ASN A 27 -3.79 -16.65 20.41
N LYS A 28 -2.57 -16.65 19.84
CA LYS A 28 -1.84 -15.44 19.45
C LYS A 28 -2.71 -14.47 18.63
N SER A 29 -3.60 -15.01 17.77
CA SER A 29 -4.48 -14.20 16.93
C SER A 29 -5.57 -13.49 17.71
N GLU A 30 -6.08 -14.09 18.80
CA GLU A 30 -7.10 -13.47 19.64
C GLU A 30 -6.52 -12.30 20.43
N GLU A 31 -5.31 -12.45 20.97
CA GLU A 31 -4.63 -11.37 21.69
C GLU A 31 -4.34 -10.16 20.80
N ILE A 32 -3.92 -10.39 19.55
CA ILE A 32 -3.78 -9.31 18.56
C ILE A 32 -5.12 -8.58 18.37
N ARG A 33 -6.24 -9.30 18.30
CA ARG A 33 -7.58 -8.69 18.10
C ARG A 33 -8.03 -7.91 19.34
N LYS A 34 -7.85 -8.45 20.55
CA LYS A 34 -8.18 -7.77 21.81
C LYS A 34 -7.40 -6.47 21.93
N LEU A 35 -6.10 -6.52 21.72
CA LEU A 35 -5.24 -5.35 21.78
C LEU A 35 -5.58 -4.31 20.70
N ALA A 36 -5.87 -4.75 19.47
CA ALA A 36 -6.28 -3.84 18.40
C ALA A 36 -7.61 -3.14 18.70
N LYS A 37 -8.56 -3.81 19.37
CA LYS A 37 -9.82 -3.21 19.84
C LYS A 37 -9.57 -2.15 20.92
N LEU A 38 -8.78 -2.49 21.94
CA LEU A 38 -8.42 -1.56 23.02
C LEU A 38 -7.73 -0.30 22.47
N MET A 39 -6.83 -0.45 21.48
CA MET A 39 -6.21 0.70 20.83
C MET A 39 -7.23 1.56 20.06
N LYS A 40 -8.18 0.92 19.37
CA LYS A 40 -9.25 1.62 18.65
C LYS A 40 -10.17 2.39 19.60
N GLU A 41 -10.51 1.82 20.75
CA GLU A 41 -11.30 2.47 21.81
C GLU A 41 -10.58 3.69 22.38
N ARG A 42 -9.25 3.61 22.52
CA ARG A 42 -8.39 4.75 22.89
C ARG A 42 -8.22 5.79 21.78
N GLY A 43 -8.85 5.61 20.62
CA GLY A 43 -8.74 6.50 19.46
C GLY A 43 -7.43 6.38 18.67
N GLU A 44 -6.57 5.43 19.04
CA GLU A 44 -5.30 5.18 18.36
C GLU A 44 -5.46 4.15 17.23
N LYS A 45 -4.83 4.41 16.08
CA LYS A 45 -4.81 3.44 14.98
C LYS A 45 -3.76 2.35 15.28
N PRO A 46 -4.16 1.07 15.44
CA PRO A 46 -3.22 0.00 15.75
C PRO A 46 -2.22 -0.17 14.59
N ARG A 47 -0.94 0.12 14.87
CA ARG A 47 0.16 -0.06 13.91
C ARG A 47 0.80 -1.42 14.16
N PRO A 48 1.14 -2.19 13.11
CA PRO A 48 1.77 -3.51 13.28
C PRO A 48 3.01 -3.47 14.19
N VAL A 49 3.88 -2.46 14.03
CA VAL A 49 5.10 -2.31 14.84
C VAL A 49 4.79 -2.12 16.33
N VAL A 50 3.78 -1.30 16.64
CA VAL A 50 3.39 -1.01 18.03
C VAL A 50 2.77 -2.25 18.67
N VAL A 51 1.89 -2.93 17.95
CA VAL A 51 1.22 -4.16 18.40
C VAL A 51 2.24 -5.28 18.66
N VAL A 52 3.25 -5.43 17.79
CA VAL A 52 4.35 -6.40 18.03
C VAL A 52 5.14 -6.04 19.29
N ALA A 53 5.48 -4.76 19.49
CA ALA A 53 6.23 -4.33 20.67
C ALA A 53 5.45 -4.58 21.98
N THR A 54 4.14 -4.32 21.99
CA THR A 54 3.28 -4.58 23.15
C THR A 54 3.09 -6.07 23.41
N LEU A 55 2.86 -6.87 22.36
CA LEU A 55 2.72 -8.33 22.50
C LEU A 55 4.02 -8.99 22.96
N LYS A 56 5.17 -8.48 22.50
CA LYS A 56 6.49 -8.94 22.95
C LYS A 56 6.71 -8.68 24.44
N LYS A 57 6.24 -7.54 24.97
CA LYS A 57 6.27 -7.25 26.42
C LYS A 57 5.39 -8.21 27.22
N GLN A 58 4.32 -8.73 26.61
CA GLN A 58 3.43 -9.73 27.20
C GLN A 58 3.97 -11.17 27.02
N GLY A 59 5.19 -11.35 26.50
CA GLY A 59 5.81 -12.66 26.26
C GLY A 59 5.27 -13.38 25.01
N ILE A 60 4.44 -12.72 24.20
CA ILE A 60 3.88 -13.30 22.97
C ILE A 60 4.74 -12.88 21.78
N ASP A 61 5.53 -13.81 21.27
CA ASP A 61 6.32 -13.59 20.06
C ASP A 61 5.45 -13.77 18.81
N VAL A 62 5.30 -12.67 18.06
CA VAL A 62 4.47 -12.58 16.86
C VAL A 62 5.21 -11.80 15.78
N SER A 63 5.17 -12.31 14.55
CA SER A 63 5.80 -11.64 13.42
C SER A 63 4.96 -10.46 12.90
N SER A 64 5.62 -9.41 12.40
CA SER A 64 4.97 -8.25 11.79
C SER A 64 4.00 -8.60 10.63
N PRO A 65 4.32 -9.56 9.74
CA PRO A 65 3.37 -10.01 8.71
C PRO A 65 2.08 -10.60 9.28
N GLN A 66 2.16 -11.44 10.33
CA GLN A 66 0.99 -12.04 10.99
C GLN A 66 0.06 -10.95 11.56
N VAL A 67 0.64 -9.98 12.27
CA VAL A 67 -0.12 -8.85 12.81
C VAL A 67 -0.76 -8.03 11.69
N SER A 68 -0.04 -7.78 10.58
CA SER A 68 -0.58 -7.07 9.42
C SER A 68 -1.80 -7.78 8.82
N MET A 69 -1.75 -9.11 8.69
CA MET A 69 -2.86 -9.90 8.16
C MET A 69 -4.09 -9.83 9.08
N VAL A 70 -3.89 -9.96 10.40
CA VAL A 70 -5.00 -9.86 11.37
C VAL A 70 -5.60 -8.46 11.36
N LEU A 71 -4.78 -7.41 11.37
CA LEU A 71 -5.25 -6.03 11.31
C LEU A 71 -6.02 -5.74 10.02
N LYS A 72 -5.55 -6.22 8.86
CA LYS A 72 -6.27 -6.10 7.59
C LYS A 72 -7.63 -6.80 7.63
N ARG A 73 -7.70 -8.03 8.15
CA ARG A 73 -8.97 -8.79 8.32
C ARG A 73 -9.95 -8.08 9.25
N MET A 74 -9.44 -7.35 10.24
CA MET A 74 -10.23 -6.51 11.17
C MET A 74 -10.63 -5.15 10.57
N GLY A 75 -10.29 -4.86 9.31
CA GLY A 75 -10.61 -3.60 8.63
C GLY A 75 -9.63 -2.45 8.92
N PHE A 76 -8.56 -2.69 9.67
CA PHE A 76 -7.51 -1.69 9.88
C PHE A 76 -6.62 -1.62 8.65
N ARG A 77 -6.92 -0.65 7.77
CA ARG A 77 -6.15 -0.44 6.54
C ARG A 77 -4.87 0.37 6.84
N PRO A 78 -3.70 -0.07 6.34
CA PRO A 78 -2.47 0.71 6.47
C PRO A 78 -2.65 2.14 5.98
N ARG A 79 -2.09 3.11 6.71
CA ARG A 79 -2.06 4.52 6.28
C ARG A 79 -1.33 4.59 4.95
N ARG A 80 -2.07 4.89 3.87
CA ARG A 80 -1.49 5.16 2.56
C ARG A 80 -0.46 6.28 2.74
N ARG A 81 0.82 5.96 2.55
CA ARG A 81 1.87 6.98 2.47
C ARG A 81 1.51 7.85 1.28
N ARG A 82 0.95 9.03 1.54
CA ARG A 82 0.87 10.08 0.52
C ARG A 82 2.32 10.47 0.25
N LYS A 83 2.83 10.08 -0.92
CA LYS A 83 4.04 10.70 -1.48
C LYS A 83 3.74 12.21 -1.52
N GLY A 84 4.65 13.02 -1.00
CA GLY A 84 4.41 14.37 -0.48
C GLY A 84 3.40 15.23 -1.26
N GLY A 85 2.53 15.91 -0.51
CA GLY A 85 1.58 16.88 -1.02
C GLY A 85 0.78 17.52 0.11
N ALA A 86 1.21 18.72 0.49
CA ALA A 86 0.53 19.75 1.27
C ALA A 86 0.06 19.39 2.70
N VAL A 87 0.79 19.95 3.67
CA VAL A 87 0.22 20.35 4.95
C VAL A 87 -0.42 21.73 4.73
N GLN A 88 -1.74 21.80 4.88
CA GLN A 88 -2.61 22.96 5.14
C GLN A 88 -4.01 22.58 4.63
N SER A 89 -5.13 22.83 5.27
CA SER A 89 -5.51 23.33 6.59
C SER A 89 -7.03 23.15 6.60
N VAL A 90 -7.60 22.88 7.75
CA VAL A 90 -9.05 22.90 7.96
C VAL A 90 -9.61 24.27 7.56
N SER A 91 -10.51 24.35 6.57
CA SER A 91 -11.47 25.45 6.38
C SER A 91 -12.49 25.11 5.30
N SER A 92 -13.76 25.04 5.71
CA SER A 92 -14.98 25.48 5.02
C SER A 92 -15.23 25.14 3.55
N ALA A 93 -16.39 24.52 3.33
CA ALA A 93 -17.14 24.57 2.09
C ALA A 93 -17.21 25.99 1.51
N ALA A 94 -16.83 26.13 0.23
CA ALA A 94 -17.47 27.02 -0.74
C ALA A 94 -16.82 26.86 -2.12
N SER A 95 -17.69 26.71 -3.11
CA SER A 95 -17.49 27.17 -4.50
C SER A 95 -16.44 26.45 -5.35
N ALA A 96 -16.97 25.59 -6.21
CA ALA A 96 -16.30 25.10 -7.40
C ALA A 96 -15.78 26.27 -8.26
N ARG A 97 -14.48 26.50 -8.23
CA ARG A 97 -13.76 27.11 -9.35
C ARG A 97 -12.61 26.19 -9.69
N LYS A 98 -12.64 25.66 -10.92
CA LYS A 98 -11.60 24.79 -11.49
C LYS A 98 -10.24 25.49 -11.31
N PRO A 99 -9.22 24.83 -10.75
CA PRO A 99 -7.88 25.42 -10.76
C PRO A 99 -7.43 25.50 -12.22
N VAL A 100 -7.27 26.71 -12.71
CA VAL A 100 -6.55 26.98 -13.96
C VAL A 100 -5.11 26.54 -13.68
N SER A 101 -4.76 25.37 -14.22
CA SER A 101 -3.44 24.77 -14.07
C SER A 101 -2.39 25.82 -14.43
N SER A 102 -1.55 26.12 -13.44
CA SER A 102 -0.43 27.04 -13.54
C SER A 102 0.41 26.70 -14.77
N ARG A 103 0.62 27.70 -15.63
CA ARG A 103 1.59 27.70 -16.73
C ARG A 103 2.97 27.29 -16.20
N THR A 104 3.28 25.99 -16.25
CA THR A 104 4.65 25.42 -16.16
C THR A 104 4.62 23.95 -16.59
N GLY A 105 4.55 23.75 -17.91
CA GLY A 105 5.33 22.74 -18.65
C GLY A 105 5.01 21.24 -18.54
N GLY A 106 4.11 20.79 -17.66
CA GLY A 106 3.81 19.36 -17.50
C GLY A 106 2.38 19.01 -17.87
N ILE A 107 2.18 18.12 -18.85
CA ILE A 107 0.87 17.49 -19.08
C ILE A 107 0.68 16.42 -18.00
N SER A 108 -0.39 16.50 -17.23
CA SER A 108 -0.67 15.49 -16.19
C SER A 108 -1.10 14.16 -16.80
N ILE A 109 -0.89 13.06 -16.09
CA ILE A 109 -1.30 11.71 -16.55
C ILE A 109 -2.83 11.66 -16.67
N GLU A 110 -3.53 12.33 -15.77
CA GLU A 110 -4.99 12.47 -15.81
C GLU A 110 -5.47 13.21 -17.07
N ASP A 111 -4.75 14.26 -17.50
CA ASP A 111 -5.05 14.97 -18.75
C ASP A 111 -4.82 14.06 -19.97
N LEU A 112 -3.77 13.24 -19.96
CA LEU A 112 -3.50 12.27 -21.04
C LEU A 112 -4.60 11.21 -21.15
N ILE A 113 -5.09 10.70 -20.02
CA ILE A 113 -6.20 9.74 -20.00
C ILE A 113 -7.48 10.39 -20.54
N THR A 114 -7.73 11.64 -20.15
CA THR A 114 -8.89 12.40 -20.61
C THR A 114 -8.81 12.67 -22.12
N ALA A 115 -7.66 13.12 -22.60
CA ALA A 115 -7.39 13.32 -24.02
C ALA A 115 -7.59 12.02 -24.81
N LYS A 116 -7.10 10.88 -24.32
CA LYS A 116 -7.28 9.57 -24.97
C LYS A 116 -8.76 9.20 -25.14
N ARG A 117 -9.62 9.50 -24.16
CA ARG A 117 -11.06 9.26 -24.26
C ARG A 117 -11.71 10.13 -25.33
N ILE A 118 -11.38 11.42 -25.35
CA ILE A 118 -11.91 12.37 -26.34
C ILE A 118 -11.48 11.99 -27.76
N VAL A 119 -10.20 11.60 -27.94
CA VAL A 119 -9.68 11.10 -29.21
C VAL A 119 -10.45 9.87 -29.68
N GLY A 120 -10.80 8.95 -28.77
CA GLY A 120 -11.66 7.80 -29.07
C GLY A 120 -13.06 8.21 -29.52
N GLN A 121 -13.67 9.20 -28.87
CA GLN A 121 -15.00 9.73 -29.24
C GLN A 121 -15.00 10.43 -30.61
N LEU A 122 -13.90 11.08 -30.98
CA LEU A 122 -13.75 11.75 -32.27
C LEU A 122 -13.39 10.78 -33.40
N GLY A 123 -13.22 9.48 -33.12
CA GLY A 123 -12.97 8.45 -34.12
C GLY A 123 -11.51 8.37 -34.57
N GLY A 124 -10.56 8.86 -33.76
CA GLY A 124 -9.13 8.73 -34.04
C GLY A 124 -8.33 10.01 -33.80
N THR A 125 -7.00 9.86 -33.75
CA THR A 125 -6.06 10.97 -33.51
C THR A 125 -6.11 12.01 -34.62
N ASP A 126 -6.17 11.58 -35.88
CA ASP A 126 -6.12 12.48 -37.03
C ASP A 126 -7.37 13.37 -37.09
N ARG A 127 -8.54 12.79 -36.84
CA ARG A 127 -9.81 13.51 -36.78
C ARG A 127 -9.86 14.47 -35.59
N ALA A 128 -9.28 14.09 -34.45
CA ALA A 128 -9.17 14.97 -33.29
C ALA A 128 -8.27 16.18 -33.55
N LEU A 129 -7.12 15.99 -34.21
CA LEU A 129 -6.23 17.09 -34.60
C LEU A 129 -6.89 18.03 -35.61
N ALA A 130 -7.58 17.48 -36.61
CA ALA A 130 -8.33 18.28 -37.59
C ALA A 130 -9.44 19.10 -36.92
N ALA A 131 -10.17 18.52 -35.96
CA ALA A 131 -11.22 19.22 -35.21
C ALA A 131 -10.65 20.35 -34.36
N ILE A 132 -9.55 20.12 -33.64
CA ILE A 132 -8.88 21.17 -32.85
C ILE A 132 -8.33 22.28 -33.76
N ALA A 133 -7.76 21.93 -34.90
CA ALA A 133 -7.27 22.90 -35.88
C ALA A 133 -8.40 23.76 -36.47
N ALA A 134 -9.56 23.15 -36.75
CA ALA A 134 -10.75 23.87 -37.20
C ALA A 134 -11.29 24.80 -36.10
N LEU A 135 -11.39 24.30 -34.86
CA LEU A 135 -11.85 25.09 -33.70
C LEU A 135 -10.99 26.34 -33.49
N LYS A 136 -9.65 26.20 -33.58
CA LYS A 136 -8.72 27.33 -33.44
C LYS A 136 -8.98 28.45 -34.44
N ARG A 137 -9.47 28.14 -35.65
CA ARG A 137 -9.81 29.15 -36.68
C ARG A 137 -11.08 29.94 -36.36
N PHE A 138 -11.96 29.41 -35.51
CA PHE A 138 -13.17 30.11 -35.05
C PHE A 138 -12.92 30.95 -33.79
N GLU A 139 -11.92 30.59 -32.99
CA GLU A 139 -11.55 31.30 -31.76
C GLU A 139 -10.49 32.40 -31.98
N SER A 140 -9.91 32.49 -33.19
CA SER A 140 -8.98 33.55 -33.61
C SER A 140 -9.73 34.64 -34.35
#